data_AF-A0A845SAC4-F1
#
_entry.id   AF-A0A845SAC4-F1
#
_cell.length_a   1.000
_cell.length_b   1.000
_cell.length_c   1.000
_cell.angle_alpha   90.00
_cell.angle_beta   90.00
_cell.angle_gamma   90.00
#
_symmetry.space_group_name_H-M   'P 1'
#
loop_
_entity.id
_entity.type
_entity.pdbx_description
1 polymer ?
#
loop_
_entity_poly.entity_id
_entity_poly.type
_entity_poly.pdbx_seq_one_letter_code
_entity_poly.pdbx_strand_id
1 'polypeptide(L)' 'MTEHAKKRLALLGALSQGHQDAVLPTLEDWVARADALSRFVNQHLDATVLPITVRVSPLQPINPRRG' A
#
# COMPACT_ATOMS: atom_id res chain seq x y z
N MET A 1 3.60 -10.61 11.01
CA MET A 1 3.59 -10.04 9.65
C MET A 1 2.72 -10.88 8.72
N THR A 2 1.61 -10.31 8.24
CA THR A 2 0.70 -10.97 7.28
C THR A 2 1.36 -11.11 5.89
N GLU A 3 0.93 -12.08 5.09
CA GLU A 3 1.46 -12.28 3.72
C GLU A 3 1.27 -11.04 2.82
N HIS A 4 0.22 -10.26 3.07
CA HIS A 4 -0.01 -8.99 2.39
C HIS A 4 1.04 -7.92 2.72
N ALA A 5 1.44 -7.82 3.99
CA ALA A 5 2.47 -6.88 4.41
C ALA A 5 3.84 -7.22 3.79
N LYS A 6 4.20 -8.52 3.72
CA LYS A 6 5.42 -8.99 3.06
C LYS A 6 5.47 -8.61 1.58
N LYS A 7 4.39 -8.83 0.83
CA LYS A 7 4.31 -8.49 -0.60
C LYS A 7 4.45 -6.98 -0.84
N ARG A 8 3.87 -6.14 0.03
CA ARG A 8 4.00 -4.68 -0.07
C ARG A 8 5.39 -4.20 0.28
N LEU A 9 6.03 -4.79 1.31
CA LEU A 9 7.42 -4.49 1.67
C LEU A 9 8.36 -4.78 0.49
N ALA A 10 8.12 -5.87 -0.26
CA ALA A 10 8.89 -6.21 -1.45
C ALA A 10 8.80 -5.18 -2.59
N LEU A 11 7.75 -4.34 -2.65
CA LEU A 11 7.61 -3.28 -3.64
C LEU A 11 8.48 -2.05 -3.35
N LEU A 12 8.98 -1.91 -2.12
CA LEU A 12 9.84 -0.80 -1.72
C LEU A 12 11.32 -1.01 -2.11
N GLY A 13 11.63 -2.16 -2.72
CA GLY A 13 13.00 -2.54 -3.10
C GLY A 13 13.80 -3.09 -1.92
N ALA A 14 15.12 -3.21 -2.11
CA ALA A 14 16.01 -3.73 -1.07
C ALA A 14 16.17 -2.70 0.06
N LEU A 15 15.46 -2.92 1.17
CA LEU A 15 15.58 -2.14 2.40
C LEU A 15 16.57 -2.81 3.36
N SER A 16 17.40 -2.02 4.05
CA SER A 16 18.16 -2.54 5.19
C SER A 16 17.21 -2.94 6.33
N GLN A 17 17.65 -3.84 7.22
CA GLN A 17 16.80 -4.34 8.31
C GLN A 17 16.20 -3.22 9.16
N GLY A 18 17.00 -2.21 9.54
CA GLY A 18 16.49 -1.07 10.31
C GLY A 18 15.42 -0.25 9.58
N HIS A 19 15.48 -0.14 8.26
CA HIS A 19 14.41 0.51 7.48
C HIS A 19 13.16 -0.38 7.40
N GLN A 20 13.32 -1.70 7.29
CA GLN A 20 12.17 -2.62 7.32
C GLN A 20 11.44 -2.51 8.65
N ASP A 21 12.18 -2.55 9.76
CA ASP A 21 11.62 -2.46 11.11
C ASP A 21 10.91 -1.11 11.35
N ALA A 22 11.43 -0.02 10.77
CA ALA A 22 10.81 1.30 10.88
C ALA A 22 9.51 1.43 10.06
N VAL A 23 9.43 0.80 8.89
CA VAL A 23 8.29 0.93 7.97
C VAL A 23 7.19 -0.11 8.26
N LEU A 24 7.54 -1.23 8.89
CA LEU A 24 6.62 -2.33 9.15
C LEU A 24 5.35 -1.90 9.93
N PRO A 25 5.41 -1.10 11.01
CA PRO A 25 4.21 -0.67 11.72
C PRO A 25 3.26 0.15 10.84
N THR A 26 3.81 1.05 10.01
CA THR A 26 3.02 1.86 9.08
C THR A 26 2.36 1.00 8.01
N LEU A 27 3.07 0.00 7.49
CA LEU A 27 2.50 -0.94 6.52
C LEU A 27 1.36 -1.78 7.12
N GLU A 28 1.50 -2.23 8.37
CA GLU A 28 0.45 -2.98 9.05
C GLU A 28 -0.81 -2.13 9.28
N ASP A 29 -0.67 -0.86 9.70
CA ASP A 29 -1.82 0.05 9.83
C ASP A 29 -2.51 0.31 8.48
N TRP A 30 -1.73 0.52 7.41
CA TRP A 30 -2.28 0.74 6.07
C TRP A 30 -3.01 -0.49 5.52
N VAL A 31 -2.52 -1.70 5.80
CA VAL A 31 -3.21 -2.94 5.43
C VAL A 31 -4.52 -3.05 6.20
N ALA A 32 -4.51 -2.84 7.52
CA ALA A 32 -5.71 -2.91 8.35
C ALA A 32 -6.79 -1.91 7.90
N ARG A 33 -6.40 -0.68 7.58
CA ARG A 33 -7.31 0.35 7.06
C ARG A 33 -7.89 -0.03 5.69
N ALA A 34 -7.06 -0.56 4.78
CA ALA A 34 -7.54 -0.99 3.47
C ALA A 34 -8.55 -2.14 3.58
N ASP A 35 -8.33 -3.09 4.48
CA ASP A 35 -9.26 -4.20 4.74
C ASP A 35 -10.57 -3.72 5.39
N ALA A 36 -10.50 -2.76 6.31
CA ALA A 36 -11.68 -2.15 6.91
C ALA A 36 -12.51 -1.38 5.86
N LEU A 37 -11.87 -0.59 5.01
CA LEU A 37 -12.54 0.14 3.93
C LEU A 37 -13.18 -0.82 2.92
N SER A 38 -12.47 -1.88 2.52
CA SER A 38 -13.00 -2.88 1.59
C SER A 38 -14.24 -3.58 2.14
N ARG A 39 -14.23 -3.93 3.44
CA ARG A 39 -15.42 -4.48 4.11
C ARG A 39 -16.57 -3.48 4.16
N PHE A 40 -16.31 -2.24 4.52
CA PHE A 40 -17.32 -1.18 4.55
C PHE A 40 -17.98 -1.01 3.17
N VAL A 41 -17.17 -0.88 2.12
CA VAL A 41 -17.62 -0.77 0.73
C VAL A 41 -18.48 -1.96 0.34
N ASN A 42 -18.02 -3.19 0.56
CA ASN A 42 -18.76 -4.39 0.19
C ASN A 42 -20.07 -4.57 0.96
N GLN A 43 -20.21 -3.96 2.14
CA GLN A 43 -21.42 -4.03 2.96
C GLN A 43 -22.43 -2.93 2.65
N HIS A 44 -21.99 -1.77 2.14
CA HIS A 44 -22.82 -0.57 2.05
C HIS A 44 -22.98 0.00 0.64
N LEU A 45 -22.09 -0.34 -0.30
CA LEU A 45 -22.22 0.08 -1.69
C LEU A 45 -22.91 -1.04 -2.48
N ASP A 46 -24.00 -0.70 -3.15
CA ASP A 46 -24.69 -1.58 -4.08
C ASP A 46 -24.22 -1.32 -5.54
N ALA A 47 -24.75 -2.11 -6.48
CA ALA A 47 -24.39 -2.03 -7.90
C ALA A 47 -24.72 -0.68 -8.57
N THR A 48 -25.40 0.24 -7.88
CA THR A 48 -25.69 1.59 -8.41
C THR A 48 -24.52 2.55 -8.25
N VAL A 49 -23.52 2.19 -7.43
CA VAL A 49 -22.32 2.99 -7.25
C VAL A 49 -21.35 2.74 -8.39
N LEU A 50 -21.20 3.75 -9.26
CA LEU A 50 -20.31 3.68 -10.42
C LEU A 50 -18.84 3.46 -9.97
N PRO A 51 -18.10 2.57 -10.64
CA PRO A 51 -16.70 2.33 -10.31
C PRO A 51 -15.86 3.59 -10.55
N ILE A 52 -15.12 4.02 -9.52
CA ILE A 52 -14.13 5.09 -9.65
C ILE A 52 -12.88 4.49 -10.29
N THR A 53 -12.54 4.95 -11.49
CA THR A 53 -11.29 4.55 -12.15
C THR A 53 -10.16 5.43 -11.64
N VAL A 54 -9.20 4.83 -10.92
CA VAL A 54 -8.00 5.53 -10.45
C VAL A 54 -6.82 5.17 -11.37
N ARG A 55 -6.18 6.17 -11.97
CA ARG A 55 -4.88 5.98 -12.65
C ARG A 55 -3.76 6.09 -11.63
N VAL A 56 -3.04 4.98 -11.43
CA VAL A 56 -1.81 4.97 -10.64
C VAL A 56 -0.63 5.11 -11.60
N SER A 57 0.03 6.25 -11.59
CA SER A 57 1.30 6.44 -12.31
C SER A 57 2.46 6.00 -11.40
N PRO A 58 3.41 5.17 -11.88
CA PRO A 58 4.59 4.85 -11.11
C PRO A 58 5.37 6.13 -10.79
N LEU A 59 5.83 6.25 -9.55
CA LEU A 59 6.80 7.29 -9.19
C LEU A 59 8.07 7.05 -10.03
N GLN A 60 8.51 8.07 -10.77
CA GLN A 60 9.78 8.00 -11.46
C GLN A 60 10.90 7.81 -10.42
N PRO A 61 11.89 6.94 -10.68
CA PRO A 61 13.04 6.81 -9.79
C PRO A 61 13.73 8.16 -9.65
N ILE A 62 13.82 8.68 -8.42
CA ILE A 62 14.67 9.84 -8.14
C ILE A 62 16.11 9.37 -8.34
N ASN A 63 16.81 9.90 -9.35
CA ASN A 63 18.20 9.55 -9.63
C ASN A 63 19.09 10.36 -8.68
N PRO A 64 19.74 9.75 -7.66
CA PRO A 64 20.47 10.50 -6.64
C PRO A 64 21.80 11.11 -7.13
N ARG A 65 22.15 10.97 -8.42
CA ARG A 65 23.45 11.38 -8.98
C ARG A 65 23.49 12.78 -9.61
N ARG A 66 22.55 13.67 -9.27
CA ARG A 66 22.63 15.10 -9.64
C ARG A 66 22.29 15.96 -8.43
N GLY A 67 23.32 16.21 -7.63
CA GLY A 67 23.35 17.14 -6.50
C GLY A 67 24.80 17.44 -6.18
#